data_AF-A0A4Q5WJC8-F1
#
_entry.id   AF-A0A4Q5WJC8-F1
#
_cell.length_a   1.000
_cell.length_b   1.000
_cell.length_c   1.000
_cell.angle_alpha   90.00
_cell.angle_beta   90.00
_cell.angle_gamma   90.00
#
_symmetry.space_group_name_H-M   'P 1'
#
loop_
_entity.id
_entity.type
_entity.pdbx_description
1 polymer ?
#
loop_
_entity_poly.entity_id
_entity_poly.type
_entity_poly.pdbx_seq_one_letter_code
_entity_poly.pdbx_strand_id
1 'polypeptide(L)'
;MKKWILPACCAALLACTGSADTAAPAGVAATASSALTEAPEAAADGPRSGRWEGVFTNGMKETYLSFVVSKDGRQLRDLTFKGYWYCGSHLTQEGGIGPLQHFTITGNKVDGVIVDSTSYTRFELHGTFNGNQAQGTYRMSITGLGCDTRVLTWTARRK
;
A
#
# COMPACT_ATOMS: atom_id res chain seq x y z
N MET A 1 42.64 -0.32 -22.32
CA MET A 1 42.57 -1.71 -22.82
C MET A 1 43.29 -2.61 -21.84
N LYS A 2 42.59 -3.43 -21.05
CA LYS A 2 43.22 -4.44 -20.20
C LYS A 2 42.26 -5.63 -20.01
N LYS A 3 42.83 -6.81 -20.15
CA LYS A 3 42.20 -8.09 -20.49
C LYS A 3 41.53 -8.78 -19.31
N TRP A 4 40.59 -9.65 -19.69
CA TRP A 4 39.77 -10.58 -18.93
C TRP A 4 40.55 -11.68 -18.21
N ILE A 5 40.02 -12.17 -17.08
CA ILE A 5 40.09 -13.60 -16.66
C ILE A 5 38.80 -13.96 -15.89
N LEU A 6 38.06 -14.94 -16.39
CA LEU A 6 37.05 -15.75 -15.68
C LEU A 6 37.70 -17.04 -15.16
N PRO A 7 37.20 -17.60 -14.05
CA PRO A 7 36.86 -19.03 -14.02
C PRO A 7 35.46 -19.24 -13.37
N ALA A 8 34.51 -19.94 -13.99
CA ALA A 8 34.41 -21.37 -14.26
C ALA A 8 33.99 -22.22 -13.04
N CYS A 9 32.88 -22.96 -13.25
CA CYS A 9 32.43 -24.20 -12.60
C CYS A 9 31.96 -24.16 -11.14
N CYS A 10 30.65 -24.41 -10.95
CA CYS A 10 30.22 -25.72 -10.46
C CYS A 10 28.74 -25.94 -10.76
N ALA A 11 28.46 -26.91 -11.62
CA ALA A 11 27.14 -27.48 -11.84
C ALA A 11 26.94 -28.63 -10.84
N ALA A 12 25.78 -28.69 -10.18
CA ALA A 12 25.31 -29.89 -9.51
C ALA A 12 23.81 -30.06 -9.81
N LEU A 13 23.54 -30.95 -10.76
CA LEU A 13 22.26 -31.62 -10.97
C LEU A 13 22.08 -32.65 -9.86
N LEU A 14 20.94 -32.64 -9.17
CA LEU A 14 20.41 -33.86 -8.54
C LEU A 14 18.91 -33.95 -8.85
N ALA A 15 18.59 -34.88 -9.75
CA ALA A 15 17.25 -35.39 -9.99
C ALA A 15 17.01 -36.60 -9.08
N CYS A 16 15.86 -36.66 -8.43
CA CYS A 16 15.33 -37.89 -7.84
C CYS A 16 13.92 -38.11 -8.40
N THR A 17 13.83 -39.00 -9.38
CA THR A 17 12.61 -39.70 -9.79
C THR A 17 12.43 -40.93 -8.91
N GLY A 18 11.23 -41.17 -8.37
CA GLY A 18 10.92 -42.38 -7.62
C GLY A 18 9.41 -42.61 -7.52
N SER A 19 8.97 -43.75 -8.04
CA SER A 19 7.60 -44.15 -8.36
C SER A 19 6.72 -44.52 -7.15
N ALA A 20 5.41 -44.55 -7.43
CA ALA A 20 4.32 -44.98 -6.57
C ALA A 20 4.42 -46.43 -6.11
N ASP A 21 3.92 -46.70 -4.90
CA ASP A 21 3.48 -48.03 -4.49
C ASP A 21 2.13 -47.94 -3.76
N THR A 22 1.24 -48.85 -4.16
CA THR A 22 -0.14 -48.98 -3.70
C THR A 22 -0.19 -50.05 -2.61
N ALA A 23 -0.71 -49.72 -1.42
CA ALA A 23 -1.31 -50.73 -0.53
C ALA A 23 -2.19 -50.07 0.54
N ALA A 24 -3.48 -50.44 0.57
CA ALA A 24 -4.33 -50.36 1.76
C ALA A 24 -4.15 -51.67 2.57
N PRO A 25 -4.44 -51.69 3.89
CA PRO A 25 -5.79 -52.06 4.29
C PRO A 25 -6.35 -51.41 5.58
N ALA A 26 -7.68 -51.40 5.62
CA ALA A 26 -8.61 -51.55 6.76
C ALA A 26 -8.24 -51.08 8.18
N GLY A 27 -8.99 -50.07 8.64
CA GLY A 27 -9.92 -50.23 9.77
C GLY A 27 -9.45 -49.78 11.16
N VAL A 28 -9.88 -48.58 11.58
CA VAL A 28 -10.55 -48.36 12.88
C VAL A 28 -11.32 -47.05 12.87
N ALA A 29 -12.55 -47.10 13.38
CA ALA A 29 -13.48 -45.99 13.50
C ALA A 29 -12.95 -44.91 14.45
N ALA A 30 -12.97 -43.66 13.99
CA ALA A 30 -12.85 -42.48 14.83
C ALA A 30 -13.94 -41.49 14.44
N THR A 31 -14.92 -41.36 15.32
CA THR A 31 -15.95 -40.33 15.35
C THR A 31 -15.30 -38.97 15.57
N ALA A 32 -15.44 -38.03 14.65
CA ALA A 32 -15.23 -36.61 14.93
C ALA A 32 -15.97 -35.71 13.91
N SER A 33 -16.96 -35.00 14.44
CA SER A 33 -17.54 -33.72 14.01
C SER A 33 -17.37 -33.30 12.55
N SER A 34 -18.51 -33.20 11.86
CA SER A 34 -18.74 -32.22 10.80
C SER A 34 -18.44 -30.81 11.32
N ALA A 35 -17.18 -30.38 11.23
CA ALA A 35 -16.86 -28.98 11.14
C ALA A 35 -17.33 -28.53 9.75
N LEU A 36 -18.45 -27.82 9.72
CA LEU A 36 -18.79 -26.95 8.61
C LEU A 36 -17.55 -26.09 8.37
N THR A 37 -16.82 -26.39 7.30
CA THR A 37 -15.88 -25.45 6.72
C THR A 37 -16.74 -24.30 6.23
N GLU A 38 -16.84 -23.27 7.05
CA GLU A 38 -17.31 -21.97 6.63
C GLU A 38 -16.37 -21.55 5.50
N ALA A 39 -16.86 -21.67 4.27
CA ALA A 39 -16.18 -21.18 3.09
C ALA A 39 -15.77 -19.73 3.39
N PRO A 40 -14.53 -19.31 3.10
CA PRO A 40 -14.12 -17.94 3.33
C PRO A 40 -15.09 -17.03 2.61
N GLU A 41 -15.82 -16.23 3.38
CA GLU A 41 -16.69 -15.17 2.91
C GLU A 41 -15.88 -14.37 1.90
N ALA A 42 -16.29 -14.43 0.62
CA ALA A 42 -15.56 -13.83 -0.47
C ALA A 42 -15.29 -12.37 -0.11
N ALA A 43 -14.01 -12.02 0.02
CA ALA A 43 -13.60 -10.68 0.40
C ALA A 43 -14.26 -9.70 -0.56
N ALA A 44 -15.00 -8.72 -0.02
CA ALA A 44 -15.46 -7.58 -0.81
C ALA A 44 -14.27 -7.03 -1.62
N ASP A 45 -14.50 -6.71 -2.90
CA ASP A 45 -13.51 -6.34 -3.91
C ASP A 45 -12.85 -4.96 -3.67
N GLY A 46 -12.48 -4.65 -2.42
CA GLY A 46 -11.80 -3.42 -2.06
C GLY A 46 -11.68 -3.18 -0.55
N PRO A 47 -10.97 -2.10 -0.17
CA PRO A 47 -10.84 -1.69 1.22
C PRO A 47 -12.18 -1.30 1.83
N ARG A 48 -12.23 -1.37 3.18
CA ARG A 48 -13.40 -0.94 3.93
C ARG A 48 -13.69 0.54 3.71
N SER A 49 -14.93 0.82 3.32
CA SER A 49 -15.45 2.16 3.11
C SER A 49 -15.46 2.99 4.40
N GLY A 50 -15.47 4.32 4.26
CA GLY A 50 -15.54 5.25 5.39
C GLY A 50 -14.26 6.08 5.57
N ARG A 51 -14.15 6.74 6.73
CA ARG A 51 -13.04 7.64 7.04
C ARG A 51 -11.82 6.88 7.53
N TRP A 52 -10.66 7.32 7.06
CA TRP A 52 -9.36 6.83 7.45
C TRP A 52 -8.50 8.01 7.92
N GLU A 53 -7.69 7.76 8.94
CA GLU A 53 -6.70 8.71 9.42
C GLU A 53 -5.36 8.02 9.57
N GLY A 54 -4.33 8.74 9.17
CA GLY A 54 -2.95 8.27 9.18
C GLY A 54 -1.97 9.26 9.76
N VAL A 55 -0.85 8.70 10.17
CA VAL A 55 0.30 9.39 10.74
C VAL A 55 1.52 9.09 9.89
N PHE A 56 2.43 10.04 9.83
CA PHE A 56 3.71 9.88 9.14
C PHE A 56 4.80 9.40 10.10
N THR A 57 5.58 8.42 9.68
CA THR A 57 6.66 7.86 10.52
C THR A 57 7.98 8.61 10.35
N ASN A 58 8.20 9.21 9.18
CA ASN A 58 9.36 10.04 8.85
C ASN A 58 8.98 11.52 8.62
N GLY A 59 7.75 11.89 8.97
CA GLY A 59 7.29 13.28 8.95
C GLY A 59 7.68 14.04 10.22
N MET A 60 7.47 15.35 10.20
CA MET A 60 7.58 16.18 11.40
C MET A 60 6.43 15.88 12.37
N LYS A 61 6.62 16.21 13.66
CA LYS A 61 5.56 16.05 14.67
C LYS A 61 4.27 16.74 14.21
N GLU A 62 3.13 16.16 14.59
CA GLU A 62 1.78 16.67 14.29
C GLU A 62 1.42 16.71 12.80
N THR A 63 2.17 16.00 11.95
CA THR A 63 1.84 15.79 10.54
C THR A 63 0.90 14.59 10.40
N TYR A 64 -0.24 14.77 9.74
CA TYR A 64 -1.23 13.72 9.53
C TYR A 64 -1.85 13.74 8.15
N LEU A 65 -2.39 12.58 7.78
CA LEU A 65 -3.11 12.33 6.54
C LEU A 65 -4.52 11.87 6.89
N SER A 66 -5.54 12.34 6.18
CA SER A 66 -6.88 11.75 6.29
C SER A 66 -7.51 11.61 4.91
N PHE A 67 -8.42 10.66 4.75
CA PHE A 67 -9.13 10.45 3.50
C PHE A 67 -10.41 9.64 3.75
N VAL A 68 -11.25 9.54 2.72
CA VAL A 68 -12.46 8.73 2.72
C VAL A 68 -12.40 7.70 1.60
N VAL A 69 -12.66 6.45 1.93
CA VAL A 69 -12.87 5.37 0.96
C VAL A 69 -14.35 5.32 0.60
N SER A 70 -14.66 5.30 -0.69
CA SER A 70 -16.02 5.21 -1.22
C SER A 70 -16.76 3.93 -0.77
N LYS A 71 -18.10 3.95 -0.86
CA LYS A 71 -18.94 2.81 -0.42
C LYS A 71 -18.60 1.51 -1.14
N ASP A 72 -18.23 1.60 -2.42
CA ASP A 72 -17.82 0.48 -3.27
C ASP A 72 -16.34 0.09 -3.10
N GLY A 73 -15.55 0.81 -2.29
CA GLY A 73 -14.13 0.52 -2.08
C GLY A 73 -13.22 0.92 -3.25
N ARG A 74 -13.73 1.58 -4.29
CA ARG A 74 -12.99 1.83 -5.55
C ARG A 74 -12.37 3.21 -5.65
N GLN A 75 -12.64 4.11 -4.70
CA GLN A 75 -12.12 5.47 -4.72
C GLN A 75 -11.61 5.90 -3.34
N LEU A 76 -10.49 6.60 -3.35
CA LEU A 76 -10.00 7.41 -2.23
C LEU A 76 -10.26 8.87 -2.58
N ARG A 77 -11.05 9.55 -1.76
CA ARG A 77 -11.41 10.96 -1.92
C ARG A 77 -11.13 11.73 -0.64
N ASP A 78 -11.30 13.05 -0.71
CA ASP A 78 -11.14 13.96 0.43
C ASP A 78 -9.78 13.79 1.11
N LEU A 79 -8.73 13.47 0.32
CA LEU A 79 -7.38 13.33 0.82
C LEU A 79 -6.95 14.67 1.40
N THR A 80 -6.58 14.71 2.67
CA THR A 80 -6.17 15.92 3.37
C THR A 80 -4.83 15.68 4.03
N PHE A 81 -3.85 16.49 3.68
CA PHE A 81 -2.58 16.59 4.37
C PHE A 81 -2.58 17.82 5.27
N LYS A 82 -2.21 17.64 6.54
CA LYS A 82 -1.83 18.73 7.43
C LYS A 82 -0.45 18.43 7.99
N GLY A 83 0.42 19.42 7.99
CA GLY A 83 1.77 19.27 8.53
C GLY A 83 2.73 20.26 7.90
N TYR A 84 3.99 19.88 7.80
CA TYR A 84 5.04 20.80 7.37
C TYR A 84 5.67 20.38 6.05
N TRP A 85 6.12 21.36 5.28
CA TRP A 85 6.81 21.19 4.01
C TRP A 85 7.83 22.30 3.79
N TYR A 86 8.82 22.03 2.95
CA TYR A 86 9.85 23.01 2.61
C TYR A 86 9.49 23.72 1.33
N CYS A 87 9.46 25.06 1.32
CA CYS A 87 9.38 25.90 0.14
C CYS A 87 10.72 26.61 -0.04
N GLY A 88 11.57 26.07 -0.91
CA GLY A 88 12.98 26.45 -0.98
C GLY A 88 13.71 26.12 0.32
N SER A 89 14.27 27.13 0.98
CA SER A 89 14.94 26.99 2.29
C SER A 89 13.99 27.19 3.49
N HIS A 90 12.74 27.59 3.26
CA HIS A 90 11.80 27.92 4.33
C HIS A 90 10.93 26.73 4.68
N LEU A 91 10.74 26.49 5.98
CA LEU A 91 9.78 25.52 6.47
C LEU A 91 8.43 26.22 6.68
N THR A 92 7.39 25.68 6.06
CA THR A 92 6.02 26.21 6.14
C THR A 92 5.10 25.14 6.71
N GLN A 93 4.06 25.57 7.41
CA GLN A 93 2.99 24.69 7.89
C GLN A 93 1.77 24.82 6.98
N GLU A 94 1.20 23.68 6.60
CA GLU A 94 -0.04 23.55 5.85
C GLU A 94 -1.15 23.07 6.79
N GLY A 95 -2.28 23.78 6.76
CA GLY A 95 -3.41 23.62 7.66
C GLY A 95 -4.44 22.57 7.22
N GLY A 96 -4.35 22.09 5.98
CA GLY A 96 -5.25 21.09 5.43
C GLY A 96 -5.44 21.30 3.94
N ILE A 97 -4.64 20.61 3.13
CA ILE A 97 -4.70 20.70 1.67
C ILE A 97 -4.86 19.30 1.06
N GLY A 98 -5.50 19.24 -0.09
CA GLY A 98 -5.79 18.02 -0.80
C GLY A 98 -6.12 18.26 -2.27
N PRO A 99 -6.05 17.22 -3.12
CA PRO A 99 -6.62 17.29 -4.45
C PRO A 99 -8.16 17.33 -4.39
N LEU A 100 -8.77 18.12 -5.26
CA LEU A 100 -10.23 18.08 -5.49
C LEU A 100 -10.68 16.79 -6.20
N GLN A 101 -9.76 16.15 -6.92
CA GLN A 101 -9.98 14.89 -7.63
C GLN A 101 -9.76 13.70 -6.68
N HIS A 102 -10.21 12.52 -7.10
CA HIS A 102 -10.08 11.28 -6.33
C HIS A 102 -9.01 10.36 -6.93
N PHE A 103 -8.39 9.53 -6.08
CA PHE A 103 -7.56 8.43 -6.54
C PHE A 103 -8.42 7.19 -6.76
N THR A 104 -8.15 6.45 -7.83
CA THR A 104 -8.73 5.13 -8.06
C THR A 104 -8.05 4.11 -7.15
N ILE A 105 -8.86 3.24 -6.55
CA ILE A 105 -8.40 2.06 -5.82
C ILE A 105 -8.68 0.85 -6.70
N THR A 106 -7.65 0.04 -6.94
CA THR A 106 -7.77 -1.22 -7.69
C THR A 106 -7.35 -2.37 -6.78
N GLY A 107 -8.30 -3.27 -6.50
CA GLY A 107 -8.16 -4.27 -5.44
C GLY A 107 -7.94 -3.59 -4.08
N ASN A 108 -6.79 -3.83 -3.46
CA ASN A 108 -6.41 -3.22 -2.17
C ASN A 108 -5.25 -2.22 -2.30
N LYS A 109 -5.09 -1.57 -3.46
CA LYS A 109 -3.98 -0.65 -3.71
C LYS A 109 -4.45 0.68 -4.28
N VAL A 110 -3.78 1.74 -3.86
CA VAL A 110 -3.81 3.05 -4.49
C VAL A 110 -2.40 3.36 -4.97
N ASP A 111 -2.27 3.78 -6.23
CA ASP A 111 -1.01 4.18 -6.85
C ASP A 111 -1.40 5.25 -7.87
N GLY A 112 -1.01 6.49 -7.61
CA GLY A 112 -1.39 7.57 -8.49
C GLY A 112 -0.81 8.91 -8.15
N VAL A 113 -1.00 9.80 -9.11
CA VAL A 113 -0.58 11.20 -9.06
C VAL A 113 -1.75 12.04 -9.54
N ILE A 114 -2.10 13.05 -8.76
CA ILE A 114 -3.04 14.10 -9.15
C ILE A 114 -2.27 15.41 -9.21
N VAL A 115 -2.44 16.15 -10.31
CA VAL A 115 -1.93 17.51 -10.45
C VAL A 115 -3.11 18.46 -10.47
N ASP A 116 -3.20 19.32 -9.47
CA ASP A 116 -4.15 20.42 -9.45
C ASP A 116 -3.61 21.55 -10.32
N SER A 117 -4.32 21.87 -11.41
CA SER A 117 -3.90 22.88 -12.38
C SER A 117 -4.05 24.32 -11.87
N THR A 118 -4.86 24.55 -10.84
CA THR A 118 -5.12 25.90 -10.29
C THR A 118 -4.02 26.29 -9.33
N SER A 119 -3.60 25.36 -8.46
CA SER A 119 -2.53 25.58 -7.48
C SER A 119 -1.16 25.09 -7.95
N TYR A 120 -1.10 24.39 -9.09
CA TYR A 120 0.08 23.68 -9.58
C TYR A 120 0.64 22.65 -8.56
N THR A 121 -0.22 22.19 -7.66
CA THR A 121 0.14 21.23 -6.62
C THR A 121 0.05 19.82 -7.16
N ARG A 122 1.16 19.08 -7.07
CA ARG A 122 1.23 17.66 -7.34
C ARG A 122 1.04 16.89 -6.04
N PHE A 123 0.05 16.00 -6.02
CA PHE A 123 -0.23 15.05 -4.96
C PHE A 123 0.09 13.64 -5.48
N GLU A 124 1.07 13.00 -4.89
CA GLU A 124 1.46 11.63 -5.20
C GLU A 124 1.16 10.74 -4.01
N LEU A 125 0.39 9.69 -4.23
CA LEU A 125 -0.07 8.78 -3.19
C LEU A 125 0.08 7.34 -3.63
N HIS A 126 0.78 6.57 -2.82
CA HIS A 126 0.96 5.13 -2.97
C HIS A 126 0.56 4.46 -1.68
N GLY A 127 -0.18 3.35 -1.74
CA GLY A 127 -0.60 2.65 -0.55
C GLY A 127 -1.23 1.29 -0.79
N THR A 128 -1.20 0.47 0.24
CA THR A 128 -1.88 -0.82 0.30
C THR A 128 -2.78 -0.88 1.53
N PHE A 129 -3.96 -1.47 1.35
CA PHE A 129 -4.94 -1.70 2.39
C PHE A 129 -4.90 -3.16 2.86
N ASN A 130 -5.03 -3.36 4.17
CA ASN A 130 -5.15 -4.67 4.80
C ASN A 130 -6.15 -4.58 5.96
N GLY A 131 -7.40 -4.99 5.71
CA GLY A 131 -8.48 -4.92 6.68
C GLY A 131 -8.78 -3.48 7.12
N ASN A 132 -8.54 -3.18 8.40
CA ASN A 132 -8.73 -1.84 9.00
C ASN A 132 -7.44 -1.01 9.02
N GLN A 133 -6.38 -1.47 8.36
CA GLN A 133 -5.07 -0.82 8.31
C GLN A 133 -4.69 -0.51 6.88
N ALA A 134 -3.91 0.55 6.68
CA ALA A 134 -3.32 0.90 5.41
C ALA A 134 -1.95 1.52 5.64
N GLN A 135 -1.07 1.44 4.65
CA GLN A 135 0.26 2.03 4.71
C GLN A 135 0.78 2.34 3.32
N GLY A 136 1.73 3.27 3.23
CA GLY A 136 2.34 3.61 1.96
C GLY A 136 3.19 4.87 2.01
N THR A 137 3.26 5.56 0.88
CA THR A 137 4.01 6.81 0.74
C THR A 137 3.13 7.93 0.20
N TYR A 138 3.52 9.16 0.52
CA TYR A 138 2.86 10.38 0.10
C TYR A 138 3.92 11.42 -0.23
N ARG A 139 3.72 12.19 -1.30
CA ARG A 139 4.50 13.38 -1.59
C ARG A 139 3.59 14.46 -2.12
N MET A 140 3.76 15.65 -1.59
CA MET A 140 3.14 16.86 -2.10
C MET A 140 4.22 17.84 -2.54
N SER A 141 4.05 18.42 -3.73
CA SER A 141 5.02 19.38 -4.24
C SER A 141 4.41 20.44 -5.15
N ILE A 142 5.01 21.62 -5.17
CA ILE A 142 4.78 22.69 -6.16
C ILE A 142 6.15 23.06 -6.74
N THR A 143 6.46 22.56 -7.93
CA THR A 143 7.79 22.73 -8.55
C THR A 143 8.15 24.20 -8.75
N GLY A 144 7.19 25.03 -9.18
CA GLY A 144 7.44 26.47 -9.44
C GLY A 144 7.78 27.28 -8.19
N LEU A 145 7.40 26.80 -6.99
CA LEU A 145 7.66 27.47 -5.71
C LEU A 145 8.75 26.75 -4.90
N GLY A 146 9.32 25.66 -5.43
CA GLY A 146 10.24 24.81 -4.70
C GLY A 146 9.63 24.20 -3.43
N CYS A 147 8.29 24.06 -3.38
CA CYS A 147 7.59 23.47 -2.25
C CYS A 147 7.58 21.95 -2.36
N ASP A 148 7.99 21.23 -1.32
CA ASP A 148 8.07 19.77 -1.30
C ASP A 148 8.00 19.22 0.13
N THR A 149 7.14 18.24 0.37
CA THR A 149 7.12 17.48 1.63
C THR A 149 8.29 16.49 1.72
N ARG A 150 8.97 16.21 0.59
CA ARG A 150 9.71 14.97 0.32
C ARG A 150 8.76 13.76 0.38
N VAL A 151 9.31 12.57 0.12
CA VAL A 151 8.53 11.33 0.26
C VAL A 151 8.35 11.03 1.75
N LEU A 152 7.09 11.07 2.19
CA LEU A 152 6.66 10.72 3.53
C LEU A 152 6.07 9.31 3.55
N THR A 153 6.44 8.51 4.53
CA THR A 153 5.88 7.18 4.78
C THR A 153 4.76 7.31 5.80
N TRP A 154 3.59 6.77 5.48
CA TRP A 154 2.41 6.84 6.32
C TRP A 154 1.86 5.46 6.68
N THR A 155 1.18 5.43 7.81
CA THR A 155 0.27 4.34 8.21
C THR A 155 -1.07 4.95 8.58
N ALA A 156 -2.17 4.26 8.28
CA ALA A 156 -3.52 4.72 8.54
C ALA A 156 -4.40 3.62 9.13
N ARG A 157 -5.41 4.04 9.90
CA ARG A 157 -6.45 3.16 10.41
C ARG A 157 -7.83 3.69 10.04
N ARG A 158 -8.76 2.76 9.83
CA ARG A 158 -10.18 3.08 9.70
C ARG A 158 -10.70 3.60 11.04
N LYS A 159 -11.48 4.68 10.98
CA LYS A 159 -12.15 5.28 12.13
C LYS A 159 -13.51 4.66 12.40
#